data_AF-A0A357AJQ2-F1
#
_entry.id   AF-A0A357AJQ2-F1
#
_cell.length_a   1.000
_cell.length_b   1.000
_cell.length_c   1.000
_cell.angle_alpha   90.00
_cell.angle_beta   90.00
_cell.angle_gamma   90.00
#
_symmetry.space_group_name_H-M   'P 1'
#
loop_
_entity.id
_entity.type
_entity.pdbx_description
1 polymer ?
#
loop_
_entity_poly.entity_id
_entity_poly.type
_entity_poly.pdbx_seq_one_letter_code
_entity_poly.pdbx_strand_id
1 'polypeptide(L)'
;KAVYDRDMAIRNFVPDIYYAVVSKEQTNSEEIELTSKQKFDKNDRRKAEELCARYNAEKAVVTEKKVKKTALNPGKLYSLSKLQNVLGKKFKMSMDDSLKLVQGLYEKGYLTYPRTNSEYLAAAEKDKVKQIISTLAGIGYPVEFKDKKTIFDDSKIESHSALTPTYKIPKKENLAEDEMKVYQTVVRRFVAVFCAKECIAQKMEMKIEVGSLEDFTLKGTVI
;
A
#
# COMPACT_ATOMS: atom_id res chain seq x y z
N LYS A 1 22.48 -6.29 15.01
CA LYS A 1 21.45 -6.58 16.04
C LYS A 1 20.12 -7.01 15.42
N ALA A 2 19.35 -6.13 14.76
CA ALA A 2 18.04 -6.50 14.19
C ALA A 2 18.05 -7.75 13.27
N VAL A 3 19.07 -7.91 12.41
CA VAL A 3 19.23 -9.11 11.57
C VAL A 3 19.47 -10.36 12.43
N TYR A 4 20.42 -10.31 13.36
CA TYR A 4 20.72 -11.41 14.28
C TYR A 4 19.50 -11.80 15.12
N ASP A 5 18.78 -10.83 15.69
CA ASP A 5 17.60 -11.09 16.52
C ASP A 5 16.49 -11.76 15.69
N ARG A 6 16.29 -11.30 14.44
CA ARG A 6 15.31 -11.90 13.52
C ARG A 6 15.72 -13.33 13.13
N ASP A 7 16.99 -13.56 12.83
CA ASP A 7 17.53 -14.88 12.50
C ASP A 7 17.40 -15.84 13.68
N MET A 8 17.73 -15.38 14.90
CA MET A 8 17.56 -16.17 16.12
C MET A 8 16.08 -16.48 16.37
N ALA A 9 15.18 -15.52 16.16
CA ALA A 9 13.75 -15.75 16.28
C ALA A 9 13.24 -16.77 15.25
N ILE A 10 13.78 -16.77 14.02
CA ILE A 10 13.43 -17.76 12.98
C ILE A 10 13.99 -19.14 13.34
N ARG A 11 15.25 -19.22 13.76
CA ARG A 11 15.92 -20.48 14.12
C ARG A 11 15.28 -21.13 15.34
N ASN A 12 14.87 -20.33 16.31
CA ASN A 12 14.26 -20.81 17.55
C ASN A 12 12.73 -20.95 17.43
N PHE A 13 12.13 -20.61 16.29
CA PHE A 13 10.70 -20.83 16.07
C PHE A 13 10.42 -22.32 15.92
N VAL A 14 9.69 -22.87 16.88
CA VAL A 14 9.18 -24.24 16.82
C VAL A 14 7.71 -24.15 16.39
N PRO A 15 7.37 -24.59 15.16
CA PRO A 15 5.97 -24.65 14.74
C PRO A 15 5.18 -25.55 15.68
N ASP A 16 4.00 -25.10 16.11
CA ASP A 16 3.09 -25.94 16.89
C ASP A 16 1.76 -26.10 16.13
N ILE A 17 1.12 -27.24 16.36
CA ILE A 17 -0.16 -27.56 15.77
C ILE A 17 -1.26 -26.84 16.56
N TYR A 18 -2.17 -26.20 15.84
CA TYR A 18 -3.39 -25.66 16.40
C TYR A 18 -4.54 -25.89 15.40
N TYR A 19 -5.75 -25.92 15.93
CA TYR A 19 -6.97 -26.05 15.14
C TYR A 19 -7.69 -24.71 15.10
N ALA A 20 -8.17 -24.34 13.92
CA ALA A 20 -9.09 -23.25 13.69
C ALA A 20 -10.40 -23.80 13.14
N VAL A 21 -11.52 -23.23 13.59
CA VAL A 21 -12.84 -23.57 13.07
C VAL A 21 -13.15 -22.65 11.90
N VAL A 22 -13.45 -23.24 10.75
CA VAL A 22 -13.70 -22.52 9.50
C VAL A 22 -14.99 -23.07 8.88
N SER A 23 -15.88 -22.18 8.48
CA SER A 23 -17.09 -22.53 7.72
C SER A 23 -16.82 -22.55 6.22
N LYS A 24 -17.62 -23.33 5.48
CA LYS A 24 -17.64 -23.39 4.02
C LYS A 24 -19.07 -23.35 3.52
N GLU A 25 -19.84 -22.40 4.05
CA GLU A 25 -21.27 -22.32 3.79
C GLU A 25 -21.51 -21.85 2.35
N GLN A 26 -22.42 -22.53 1.64
CA GLN A 26 -22.78 -22.18 0.27
C GLN A 26 -23.98 -21.22 0.29
N THR A 27 -23.76 -19.96 -0.06
CA THR A 27 -24.81 -18.93 -0.12
C THR A 27 -24.90 -18.36 -1.52
N ASN A 28 -26.07 -18.49 -2.17
CA ASN A 28 -26.29 -18.01 -3.54
C ASN A 28 -25.23 -18.51 -4.55
N SER A 29 -24.84 -19.78 -4.44
CA SER A 29 -23.80 -20.41 -5.26
C SER A 29 -22.36 -19.90 -5.04
N GLU A 30 -22.13 -19.14 -3.97
CA GLU A 30 -20.81 -18.71 -3.52
C GLU A 30 -20.44 -19.37 -2.19
N GLU A 31 -19.20 -19.83 -2.07
CA GLU A 31 -18.67 -20.31 -0.79
C GLU A 31 -18.27 -19.12 0.09
N ILE A 32 -18.88 -19.02 1.26
CA ILE A 32 -18.56 -18.01 2.26
C ILE A 32 -17.72 -18.65 3.36
N GLU A 33 -16.45 -18.28 3.40
CA GLU A 33 -15.54 -18.68 4.46
C GLU A 33 -15.61 -17.73 5.66
N LEU A 34 -16.09 -18.23 6.80
CA LEU A 34 -15.97 -17.55 8.10
C LEU A 34 -15.04 -18.34 9.00
N THR A 35 -13.94 -17.71 9.42
CA THR A 35 -12.99 -18.27 10.39
C THR A 35 -13.31 -17.76 11.79
N SER A 36 -13.52 -18.67 12.74
CA SER A 36 -13.74 -18.33 14.16
C SER A 36 -12.54 -17.59 14.74
N LYS A 37 -12.81 -16.64 15.65
CA LYS A 37 -11.77 -15.97 16.45
C LYS A 37 -11.17 -16.95 17.47
N GLN A 38 -11.87 -18.05 17.78
CA GLN A 38 -11.39 -19.10 18.68
C GLN A 38 -10.38 -20.01 17.97
N LYS A 39 -9.26 -20.27 18.64
CA LYS A 39 -8.23 -21.23 18.24
C LYS A 39 -8.02 -22.23 19.36
N PHE A 40 -7.69 -23.46 18.99
CA PHE A 40 -7.52 -24.57 19.93
C PHE A 40 -6.14 -25.17 19.76
N ASP A 41 -5.45 -25.47 20.85
CA ASP A 41 -4.14 -26.12 20.80
C ASP A 41 -4.25 -27.55 20.26
N LYS A 42 -3.11 -28.17 19.93
CA LYS A 42 -3.04 -29.55 19.39
C LYS A 42 -3.78 -30.62 20.19
N ASN A 43 -3.93 -30.42 21.50
CA ASN A 43 -4.60 -31.35 22.41
C ASN A 43 -6.10 -31.09 22.55
N ASP A 44 -6.59 -29.96 22.02
CA ASP A 44 -7.96 -29.48 22.19
C ASP A 44 -8.83 -29.69 20.94
N ARG A 45 -8.46 -30.65 20.08
CA ARG A 45 -9.22 -31.00 18.87
C ARG A 45 -10.70 -31.26 19.15
N ARG A 46 -11.01 -31.99 20.22
CA ARG A 46 -12.40 -32.27 20.62
C ARG A 46 -13.20 -31.00 20.90
N LYS A 47 -12.58 -30.00 21.55
CA LYS A 47 -13.24 -28.70 21.82
C LYS A 47 -13.52 -27.93 20.52
N ALA A 48 -12.62 -28.03 19.53
CA ALA A 48 -12.85 -27.45 18.21
C ALA A 48 -14.03 -28.13 17.49
N GLU A 49 -14.10 -29.46 17.52
CA GLU A 49 -15.19 -30.25 16.93
C GLU A 49 -16.54 -29.96 17.62
N GLU A 50 -16.55 -29.79 18.95
CA GLU A 50 -17.73 -29.37 19.72
C GLU A 50 -18.19 -27.95 19.35
N LEU A 51 -17.25 -27.03 19.10
CA LEU A 51 -17.60 -25.70 18.60
C LEU A 51 -18.18 -25.78 17.18
N CYS A 52 -17.62 -26.59 16.28
CA CYS A 52 -18.20 -26.83 14.95
C CYS A 52 -19.63 -27.35 15.05
N ALA A 53 -19.89 -28.34 15.92
CA ALA A 53 -21.22 -28.90 16.11
C ALA A 53 -22.21 -27.85 16.61
N ARG A 54 -21.80 -26.99 17.55
CA ARG A 54 -22.63 -25.87 18.02
C ARG A 54 -22.91 -24.84 16.92
N TYR A 55 -21.91 -24.48 16.11
CA TYR A 55 -22.14 -23.57 14.98
C TYR A 55 -23.08 -24.16 13.93
N ASN A 56 -22.93 -25.45 13.59
CA ASN A 56 -23.79 -26.12 12.61
C ASN A 56 -25.25 -26.31 13.11
N ALA A 57 -25.48 -26.22 14.42
CA ALA A 57 -26.82 -26.25 15.00
C ALA A 57 -27.51 -24.87 14.98
N GLU A 58 -26.76 -23.80 14.70
CA GLU A 58 -27.24 -22.43 14.64
C GLU A 58 -27.36 -21.94 13.18
N LYS A 59 -28.09 -20.85 12.98
CA LYS A 59 -28.12 -20.15 11.68
C LYS A 59 -27.17 -18.96 11.70
N ALA A 60 -26.39 -18.82 10.64
CA ALA A 60 -25.66 -17.58 10.37
C ALA A 60 -26.61 -16.55 9.76
N VAL A 61 -26.74 -15.38 10.41
CA VAL A 61 -27.64 -14.30 9.98
C VAL A 61 -26.85 -13.03 9.77
N VAL A 62 -27.01 -12.41 8.61
CA VAL A 62 -26.47 -11.07 8.36
C VAL A 62 -27.28 -10.05 9.15
N THR A 63 -26.70 -9.46 10.19
CA THR A 63 -27.39 -8.48 11.05
C THR A 63 -27.13 -7.04 10.64
N GLU A 64 -26.02 -6.78 9.94
CA GLU A 64 -25.68 -5.45 9.46
C GLU A 64 -24.95 -5.53 8.12
N LYS A 65 -25.32 -4.66 7.17
CA LYS A 65 -24.59 -4.45 5.92
C LYS A 65 -24.31 -2.96 5.74
N LYS A 66 -23.04 -2.58 5.81
CA LYS A 66 -22.57 -1.23 5.56
C LYS A 66 -21.86 -1.17 4.22
N VAL A 67 -22.28 -0.22 3.39
CA VAL A 67 -21.63 0.07 2.11
C VAL A 67 -21.25 1.54 2.10
N LYS A 68 -19.97 1.83 1.92
CA LYS A 68 -19.45 3.19 1.89
C LYS A 68 -18.58 3.39 0.67
N LYS A 69 -18.85 4.46 -0.08
CA LYS A 69 -17.91 4.99 -1.07
C LYS A 69 -16.89 5.86 -0.34
N THR A 70 -15.61 5.62 -0.59
CA THR A 70 -14.52 6.40 -0.03
C THR A 70 -13.48 6.68 -1.10
N ALA A 71 -12.95 7.90 -1.11
CA ALA A 71 -11.76 8.18 -1.90
C ALA A 71 -10.59 7.32 -1.38
N LEU A 72 -9.95 6.59 -2.28
CA LEU A 72 -8.69 5.90 -2.06
C LEU A 72 -7.58 6.88 -2.43
N ASN A 73 -6.94 7.44 -1.41
CA ASN A 73 -5.87 8.38 -1.61
C ASN A 73 -4.59 7.67 -2.11
N PRO A 74 -3.81 8.31 -2.99
CA PRO A 74 -2.49 7.83 -3.33
C PRO A 74 -1.59 7.85 -2.09
N GLY A 75 -0.60 6.97 -2.05
CA GLY A 75 0.51 7.12 -1.10
C GLY A 75 1.29 8.41 -1.36
N LYS A 76 2.05 8.86 -0.36
CA LYS A 76 2.86 10.09 -0.44
C LYS A 76 3.96 10.01 -1.50
N LEU A 77 4.54 11.16 -1.83
CA LEU A 77 5.75 11.24 -2.64
C LEU A 77 6.89 10.50 -1.94
N TYR A 78 7.96 10.20 -2.68
CA TYR A 78 9.01 9.34 -2.14
C TYR A 78 10.07 10.12 -1.37
N SER A 79 10.41 9.62 -0.19
CA SER A 79 11.78 9.71 0.33
C SER A 79 12.68 8.68 -0.36
N LEU A 80 14.00 8.81 -0.24
CA LEU A 80 14.95 7.85 -0.81
C LEU A 80 14.65 6.42 -0.34
N SER A 81 14.52 6.23 0.97
CA SER A 81 14.29 4.91 1.56
C SER A 81 12.98 4.28 1.10
N LYS A 82 11.91 5.06 0.92
CA LYS A 82 10.63 4.57 0.40
C LYS A 82 10.73 4.17 -1.06
N LEU A 83 11.44 4.95 -1.88
CA LEU A 83 11.71 4.60 -3.28
C LEU A 83 12.51 3.30 -3.36
N GLN A 84 13.62 3.19 -2.62
CA GLN A 84 14.48 2.00 -2.61
C GLN A 84 13.71 0.74 -2.19
N ASN A 85 12.82 0.84 -1.19
CA ASN A 85 11.96 -0.28 -0.78
C ASN A 85 11.03 -0.74 -1.91
N VAL A 86 10.43 0.18 -2.66
CA VAL A 86 9.56 -0.16 -3.80
C VAL A 86 10.37 -0.79 -4.93
N LEU A 87 11.54 -0.25 -5.24
CA LEU A 87 12.44 -0.76 -6.27
C LEU A 87 12.96 -2.17 -5.91
N GLY A 88 13.37 -2.39 -4.66
CA GLY A 88 13.80 -3.69 -4.16
C GLY A 88 12.67 -4.73 -4.21
N LYS A 89 11.44 -4.36 -3.80
CA LYS A 89 10.29 -5.28 -3.85
C LYS A 89 9.92 -5.66 -5.29
N LYS A 90 9.88 -4.67 -6.19
CA LYS A 90 9.34 -4.83 -7.55
C LYS A 90 10.37 -5.29 -8.58
N PHE A 91 11.61 -4.84 -8.45
CA PHE A 91 12.67 -5.05 -9.45
C PHE A 91 13.91 -5.73 -8.88
N LYS A 92 13.89 -6.15 -7.61
CA LYS A 92 15.03 -6.80 -6.92
C LYS A 92 16.30 -5.94 -6.90
N MET A 93 16.15 -4.62 -7.03
CA MET A 93 17.25 -3.66 -7.04
C MET A 93 17.83 -3.49 -5.63
N SER A 94 19.16 -3.53 -5.50
CA SER A 94 19.84 -3.30 -4.22
C SER A 94 19.74 -1.83 -3.79
N MET A 95 20.01 -1.54 -2.51
CA MET A 95 20.05 -0.15 -2.02
C MET A 95 21.14 0.66 -2.73
N ASP A 96 22.31 0.07 -2.96
CA ASP A 96 23.44 0.76 -3.60
C ASP A 96 23.18 1.04 -5.08
N ASP A 97 22.63 0.08 -5.82
CA ASP A 97 22.33 0.26 -7.25
C ASP A 97 21.22 1.28 -7.45
N SER A 98 20.16 1.20 -6.63
CA SER A 98 19.09 2.19 -6.66
C SER A 98 19.59 3.59 -6.34
N LEU A 99 20.47 3.75 -5.34
CA LEU A 99 21.05 5.06 -5.02
C LEU A 99 21.87 5.61 -6.20
N LYS A 100 22.72 4.78 -6.83
CA LYS A 100 23.52 5.18 -7.99
C LYS A 100 22.65 5.64 -9.16
N LEU A 101 21.60 4.88 -9.48
CA LEU A 101 20.69 5.21 -10.58
C LEU A 101 19.90 6.49 -10.31
N VAL A 102 19.37 6.66 -9.10
CA VAL A 102 18.65 7.87 -8.71
C VAL A 102 19.60 9.09 -8.74
N GLN A 103 20.83 8.94 -8.27
CA GLN A 103 21.86 9.99 -8.32
C GLN A 103 22.17 10.39 -9.77
N GLY A 104 22.37 9.43 -10.67
CA GLY A 104 22.61 9.71 -12.09
C GLY A 104 21.43 10.42 -12.76
N LEU A 105 20.19 10.05 -12.44
CA LEU A 105 19.00 10.74 -12.91
C LEU A 105 18.88 12.18 -12.39
N TYR A 106 19.32 12.43 -11.16
CA TYR A 106 19.42 13.78 -10.59
C TYR A 106 20.48 14.63 -11.32
N GLU A 107 21.67 14.07 -11.54
CA GLU A 107 22.77 14.75 -12.25
C GLU A 107 22.41 15.08 -13.71
N LYS A 108 21.63 14.21 -14.36
CA LYS A 108 21.03 14.50 -15.68
C LYS A 108 19.92 15.57 -15.64
N GLY A 109 19.46 15.94 -14.45
CA GLY A 109 18.42 16.93 -14.20
C GLY A 109 16.99 16.41 -14.34
N TYR A 110 16.78 15.09 -14.35
CA TYR A 110 15.45 14.49 -14.55
C TYR A 110 14.68 14.29 -13.24
N LEU A 111 15.39 14.14 -12.12
CA LEU A 111 14.83 14.03 -10.77
C LEU A 111 15.35 15.17 -9.88
N THR A 112 14.62 15.48 -8.80
CA THR A 112 15.11 16.37 -7.74
C THR A 112 16.11 15.67 -6.83
N TYR A 113 16.73 16.45 -5.92
CA TYR A 113 17.80 15.97 -5.05
C TYR A 113 17.41 14.68 -4.32
N PRO A 114 18.19 13.61 -4.46
CA PRO A 114 17.69 12.28 -4.15
C PRO A 114 17.90 11.87 -2.69
N ARG A 115 18.79 12.53 -1.95
CA ARG A 115 19.09 12.19 -0.55
C ARG A 115 18.16 12.95 0.40
N THR A 116 16.88 12.63 0.30
CA THR A 116 15.82 13.19 1.14
C THR A 116 15.19 12.10 2.00
N ASN A 117 14.92 12.45 3.26
CA ASN A 117 14.11 11.66 4.18
C ASN A 117 12.62 12.06 4.18
N SER A 118 12.27 13.16 3.52
CA SER A 118 10.89 13.67 3.48
C SER A 118 10.06 13.03 2.37
N GLU A 119 8.76 12.94 2.62
CA GLU A 119 7.72 12.56 1.66
C GLU A 119 6.80 13.77 1.31
N TYR A 120 7.20 14.98 1.72
CA TYR A 120 6.46 16.24 1.56
C TYR A 120 7.26 17.27 0.75
N LEU A 121 6.56 18.24 0.18
CA LEU A 121 7.14 19.37 -0.56
C LEU A 121 7.03 20.67 0.25
N ALA A 122 7.99 21.58 0.06
CA ALA A 122 7.96 22.87 0.73
C ALA A 122 6.92 23.78 0.07
N ALA A 123 6.29 24.67 0.82
CA ALA A 123 5.30 25.60 0.25
C ALA A 123 5.91 26.50 -0.84
N ALA A 124 7.20 26.83 -0.72
CA ALA A 124 7.96 27.61 -1.70
C ALA A 124 8.16 26.89 -3.05
N GLU A 125 7.91 25.59 -3.14
CA GLU A 125 8.10 24.80 -4.37
C GLU A 125 6.82 24.70 -5.22
N LYS A 126 5.69 25.25 -4.76
CA LYS A 126 4.39 25.14 -5.44
C LYS A 126 4.45 25.54 -6.92
N ASP A 127 5.14 26.63 -7.26
CA ASP A 127 5.22 27.09 -8.65
C ASP A 127 6.07 26.18 -9.53
N LYS A 128 7.15 25.59 -8.98
CA LYS A 128 7.91 24.54 -9.68
C LYS A 128 7.06 23.30 -9.91
N VAL A 129 6.24 22.90 -8.93
CA VAL A 129 5.31 21.77 -9.05
C VAL A 129 4.25 22.04 -10.11
N LYS A 130 3.69 23.25 -10.17
CA LYS A 130 2.75 23.63 -11.25
C LYS A 130 3.40 23.50 -12.63
N GLN A 131 4.67 23.87 -12.77
CA GLN A 131 5.39 23.69 -14.03
C GLN A 131 5.52 22.20 -14.42
N ILE A 132 5.89 21.34 -13.47
CA ILE A 132 5.98 19.88 -13.69
C ILE A 132 4.60 19.32 -14.12
N ILE A 133 3.53 19.72 -13.44
CA ILE A 133 2.16 19.31 -13.76
C ILE A 133 1.77 19.78 -15.16
N SER A 134 2.07 21.03 -15.53
CA SER A 134 1.81 21.56 -16.86
C SER A 134 2.54 20.75 -17.94
N THR A 135 3.81 20.39 -17.72
CA THR A 135 4.56 19.56 -18.67
C THR A 135 3.95 18.17 -18.80
N LEU A 136 3.58 17.53 -17.68
CA LEU A 136 2.96 16.19 -17.69
C LEU A 136 1.57 16.20 -18.33
N ALA A 137 0.76 17.24 -18.09
CA ALA A 137 -0.53 17.44 -18.74
C ALA A 137 -0.37 17.61 -20.25
N GLY A 138 0.64 18.38 -20.70
CA GLY A 138 0.95 18.58 -22.11
C GLY A 138 1.34 17.32 -22.88
N ILE A 139 1.80 16.27 -22.17
CA ILE A 139 2.09 14.95 -22.74
C ILE A 139 0.99 13.91 -22.43
N GLY A 140 -0.18 14.35 -21.97
CA GLY A 140 -1.39 13.53 -21.87
C GLY A 140 -1.67 12.88 -20.51
N TYR A 141 -0.91 13.19 -19.45
CA TYR A 141 -1.25 12.69 -18.11
C TYR A 141 -2.44 13.47 -17.52
N PRO A 142 -3.40 12.79 -16.87
CA PRO A 142 -4.56 13.45 -16.26
C PRO A 142 -4.18 14.01 -14.87
N VAL A 143 -3.36 15.07 -14.84
CA VAL A 143 -2.86 15.69 -13.60
C VAL A 143 -3.38 17.11 -13.41
N GLU A 144 -3.62 17.48 -12.16
CA GLU A 144 -4.01 18.83 -11.76
C GLU A 144 -3.23 19.26 -10.49
N PHE A 145 -3.03 20.56 -10.32
CA PHE A 145 -2.39 21.07 -9.11
C PHE A 145 -3.29 20.92 -7.90
N LYS A 146 -2.73 20.42 -6.79
CA LYS A 146 -3.44 20.20 -5.53
C LYS A 146 -2.67 20.80 -4.39
N ASP A 147 -3.26 21.81 -3.75
CA ASP A 147 -2.69 22.44 -2.56
C ASP A 147 -3.26 21.79 -1.29
N LYS A 148 -2.66 20.67 -0.87
CA LYS A 148 -3.08 19.93 0.32
C LYS A 148 -1.92 19.79 1.29
N LYS A 149 -2.20 19.87 2.60
CA LYS A 149 -1.20 19.63 3.67
C LYS A 149 -0.59 18.22 3.63
N THR A 150 -1.28 17.27 3.00
CA THR A 150 -0.75 15.92 2.77
C THR A 150 0.35 15.87 1.70
N ILE A 151 0.56 16.98 0.97
CA ILE A 151 1.56 17.14 -0.09
C ILE A 151 2.56 18.22 0.32
N PHE A 152 2.07 19.40 0.71
CA PHE A 152 2.88 20.55 1.10
C PHE A 152 2.83 20.76 2.62
N ASP A 153 3.92 20.46 3.32
CA ASP A 153 4.01 20.64 4.77
C ASP A 153 5.47 20.89 5.19
N ASP A 154 5.83 22.16 5.34
CA ASP A 154 7.20 22.57 5.73
C ASP A 154 7.62 21.98 7.09
N SER A 155 6.67 21.68 7.99
CA SER A 155 6.97 21.06 9.29
C SER A 155 7.43 19.59 9.18
N LYS A 156 7.32 18.99 8.00
CA LYS A 156 7.74 17.61 7.70
C LYS A 156 9.00 17.56 6.83
N ILE A 157 9.71 18.68 6.72
CA ILE A 157 10.92 18.82 5.92
C ILE A 157 12.04 19.27 6.84
N GLU A 158 13.09 18.48 6.93
CA GLU A 158 14.29 18.83 7.68
C GLU A 158 15.25 19.63 6.78
N SER A 159 15.71 19.01 5.70
CA SER A 159 16.69 19.63 4.78
C SER A 159 16.20 19.70 3.33
N HIS A 160 15.57 18.62 2.86
CA HIS A 160 15.17 18.47 1.48
C HIS A 160 13.74 17.93 1.38
N SER A 161 13.00 18.46 0.42
CA SER A 161 11.68 17.98 0.05
C SER A 161 11.73 16.59 -0.57
N ALA A 162 10.55 16.02 -0.80
CA ALA A 162 10.39 14.72 -1.44
C ALA A 162 11.00 14.68 -2.84
N LEU A 163 11.34 13.47 -3.25
CA LEU A 163 11.88 13.19 -4.57
C LEU A 163 10.75 13.24 -5.62
N THR A 164 10.93 14.10 -6.62
CA THR A 164 9.97 14.36 -7.71
C THR A 164 10.68 14.35 -9.07
N PRO A 165 9.95 14.16 -10.19
CA PRO A 165 10.51 14.51 -11.49
C PRO A 165 10.68 16.02 -11.62
N THR A 166 11.57 16.48 -12.49
CA THR A 166 11.66 17.89 -12.86
C THR A 166 10.80 18.18 -14.10
N TYR A 167 10.74 19.45 -14.52
CA TYR A 167 10.13 19.83 -15.79
C TYR A 167 10.89 19.29 -17.03
N LYS A 168 12.14 18.84 -16.84
CA LYS A 168 12.97 18.24 -17.90
C LYS A 168 12.64 16.75 -18.02
N ILE A 169 11.60 16.42 -18.78
CA ILE A 169 11.20 15.04 -19.01
C ILE A 169 12.14 14.40 -20.05
N PRO A 170 12.81 13.27 -19.73
CA PRO A 170 13.69 12.58 -20.66
C PRO A 170 12.90 11.91 -21.78
N LYS A 171 13.49 11.85 -22.98
CA LYS A 171 13.07 10.89 -24.00
C LYS A 171 13.44 9.48 -23.57
N LYS A 172 12.66 8.48 -24.00
CA LYS A 172 12.87 7.08 -23.61
C LYS A 172 14.27 6.59 -24.02
N GLU A 173 14.73 7.00 -25.19
CA GLU A 173 16.03 6.64 -25.75
C GLU A 173 17.23 7.14 -24.90
N ASN A 174 17.01 8.16 -24.06
CA ASN A 174 18.07 8.75 -23.22
C ASN A 174 18.25 8.03 -21.87
N LEU A 175 17.45 7.01 -21.59
CA LEU A 175 17.49 6.25 -20.34
C LEU A 175 17.85 4.81 -20.61
N ALA A 176 18.81 4.29 -19.85
CA ALA A 176 19.00 2.85 -19.76
C ALA A 176 17.75 2.19 -19.13
N GLU A 177 17.61 0.88 -19.29
CA GLU A 177 16.43 0.15 -18.83
C GLU A 177 16.16 0.35 -17.32
N ASP A 178 17.20 0.24 -16.49
CA ASP A 178 17.06 0.39 -15.04
C ASP A 178 16.84 1.86 -14.63
N GLU A 179 17.44 2.82 -15.34
CA GLU A 179 17.13 4.23 -15.15
C GLU A 179 15.65 4.52 -15.45
N MET A 180 15.10 3.90 -16.50
CA MET A 180 13.69 4.01 -16.85
C MET A 180 12.79 3.40 -15.78
N LYS A 181 13.16 2.25 -15.18
CA LYS A 181 12.42 1.65 -14.05
C LYS A 181 12.35 2.61 -12.85
N VAL A 182 13.49 3.21 -12.50
CA VAL A 182 13.57 4.18 -11.39
C VAL A 182 12.75 5.43 -11.72
N TYR A 183 13.01 6.06 -12.87
CA TYR A 183 12.35 7.29 -13.29
C TYR A 183 10.83 7.12 -13.36
N GLN A 184 10.34 6.06 -14.01
CA GLN A 184 8.90 5.79 -14.08
C GLN A 184 8.28 5.54 -12.71
N THR A 185 9.00 4.92 -11.78
CA THR A 185 8.47 4.68 -10.43
C THR A 185 8.18 6.01 -9.73
N VAL A 186 9.10 6.98 -9.85
CA VAL A 186 8.91 8.33 -9.31
C VAL A 186 7.79 9.07 -10.04
N VAL A 187 7.81 9.11 -11.38
CA VAL A 187 6.80 9.82 -12.18
C VAL A 187 5.40 9.27 -11.92
N ARG A 188 5.23 7.94 -11.91
CA ARG A 188 3.92 7.32 -11.64
C ARG A 188 3.39 7.66 -10.25
N ARG A 189 4.28 7.76 -9.24
CA ARG A 189 3.88 8.22 -7.91
C ARG A 189 3.44 9.68 -7.94
N PHE A 190 4.21 10.55 -8.60
CA PHE A 190 3.87 11.97 -8.75
C PHE A 190 2.53 12.14 -9.45
N VAL A 191 2.32 11.45 -10.58
CA VAL A 191 1.04 11.44 -11.32
C VAL A 191 -0.10 10.94 -10.44
N ALA A 192 0.11 9.89 -9.63
CA ALA A 192 -0.94 9.42 -8.72
C ALA A 192 -1.31 10.47 -7.66
N VAL A 193 -0.33 11.15 -7.07
CA VAL A 193 -0.54 12.24 -6.09
C VAL A 193 -1.35 13.39 -6.68
N PHE A 194 -1.03 13.78 -7.92
CA PHE A 194 -1.65 14.89 -8.63
C PHE A 194 -2.74 14.47 -9.62
N CYS A 195 -3.23 13.23 -9.58
CA CYS A 195 -4.22 12.71 -10.52
C CYS A 195 -5.54 13.51 -10.43
N ALA A 196 -6.02 14.07 -11.53
CA ALA A 196 -7.22 14.91 -11.55
C ALA A 196 -8.50 14.16 -11.16
N LYS A 197 -8.52 12.85 -11.35
CA LYS A 197 -9.64 11.99 -10.94
C LYS A 197 -9.34 11.32 -9.61
N GLU A 198 -10.29 11.38 -8.70
CA GLU A 198 -10.24 10.59 -7.47
C GLU A 198 -10.48 9.11 -7.79
N CYS A 199 -9.68 8.24 -7.16
CA CYS A 199 -9.94 6.81 -7.15
C CYS A 199 -11.01 6.55 -6.09
N ILE A 200 -12.21 6.11 -6.46
CA ILE A 200 -13.31 5.87 -5.52
C ILE A 200 -13.41 4.37 -5.27
N ALA A 201 -13.15 3.94 -4.04
CA ALA A 201 -13.36 2.57 -3.63
C ALA A 201 -14.73 2.43 -2.95
N GLN A 202 -15.49 1.40 -3.32
CA GLN A 202 -16.65 0.94 -2.59
C GLN A 202 -16.21 -0.11 -1.58
N LYS A 203 -16.32 0.22 -0.29
CA LYS A 203 -16.04 -0.69 0.81
C LYS A 203 -17.35 -1.24 1.35
N MET A 204 -17.42 -2.55 1.46
CA MET A 204 -18.51 -3.27 2.12
C MET A 204 -18.00 -3.87 3.42
N GLU A 205 -18.79 -3.75 4.48
CA GLU A 205 -18.62 -4.50 5.71
C GLU A 205 -19.96 -5.15 6.05
N MET A 206 -19.95 -6.48 6.25
CA MET A 206 -21.12 -7.24 6.70
C MET A 206 -20.82 -7.85 8.05
N LYS A 207 -21.75 -7.70 8.99
CA LYS A 207 -21.73 -8.43 10.26
C LYS A 207 -22.67 -9.62 10.17
N ILE A 208 -22.18 -10.76 10.63
CA ILE A 208 -22.89 -12.02 10.61
C ILE A 208 -22.87 -12.58 12.02
N GLU A 209 -24.03 -12.92 12.57
CA GLU A 209 -24.15 -13.55 13.89
C GLU A 209 -24.54 -15.01 13.71
N VAL A 210 -23.87 -15.90 14.45
CA VAL A 210 -24.22 -17.32 14.52
C VAL A 210 -24.85 -17.59 15.88
N GLY A 211 -26.18 -17.52 15.93
CA GLY A 211 -26.95 -17.55 17.18
C GLY A 211 -26.41 -16.53 18.19
N SER A 212 -26.24 -16.94 19.44
CA SER A 212 -25.55 -16.16 20.49
C SER A 212 -24.07 -16.54 20.66
N LEU A 213 -23.49 -17.30 19.73
CA LEU A 213 -22.18 -17.94 19.92
C LEU A 213 -21.02 -17.02 19.51
N GLU A 214 -21.09 -16.43 18.31
CA GLU A 214 -20.02 -15.58 17.78
C GLU A 214 -20.54 -14.63 16.69
N ASP A 215 -19.95 -13.43 16.63
CA ASP A 215 -20.08 -12.49 15.51
C ASP A 215 -18.87 -12.57 14.56
N PHE A 216 -19.14 -12.45 13.27
CA PHE A 216 -18.15 -12.42 12.19
C PHE A 216 -18.25 -11.12 11.42
N THR A 217 -17.12 -10.67 10.88
CA THR A 217 -17.08 -9.50 10.00
C THR A 217 -16.45 -9.86 8.67
N LEU A 218 -17.24 -9.77 7.60
CA LEU A 218 -16.76 -9.92 6.23
C LEU A 218 -16.55 -8.55 5.60
N LYS A 219 -15.39 -8.32 4.99
CA LYS A 219 -15.05 -7.05 4.32
C LYS A 219 -14.73 -7.27 2.86
N GLY A 220 -15.30 -6.42 2.02
CA GLY A 220 -15.04 -6.38 0.58
C GLY A 220 -14.62 -4.97 0.14
N THR A 221 -13.76 -4.87 -0.87
CA THR A 221 -13.41 -3.59 -1.49
C THR A 221 -13.38 -3.76 -3.00
N VAL A 222 -14.10 -2.89 -3.72
CA VAL A 222 -14.08 -2.78 -5.18
C VAL A 222 -13.64 -1.37 -5.55
N ILE A 223 -12.78 -1.24 -6.56
CA ILE A 223 -12.29 0.05 -7.10
C ILE A 223 -13.02 0.35 -8.40
#